data_AF-A0A8W8P3E3-F1
#
_entry.id   AF-A0A8W8P3E3-F1
#
_cell.length_a   1.000
_cell.length_b   1.000
_cell.length_c   1.000
_cell.angle_alpha   90.00
_cell.angle_beta   90.00
_cell.angle_gamma   90.00
#
_symmetry.space_group_name_H-M   'P 1'
#
loop_
_entity.id
_entity.type
_entity.pdbx_description
1 polymer ?
#
loop_
_entity_poly.entity_id
_entity_poly.type
_entity_poly.pdbx_seq_one_letter_code
_entity_poly.pdbx_strand_id
1 'polypeptide(L)'
;MDTSLQFNPNIKEIHNKLIAKLINCHVGHHENSDSYVSWKMQFRNYCDNPIQLNGSVLKNFYYLENAGLVGIGRYDVLQKIFSENNEALSEIKRTFEIIEHFEPSTIRSKDAENHIVEIRIKVKNGCPNIEELLTGILGDFVWKLDYAYFSSKLDNFQTFSLVHATTICQRIMDGLERSETFKNFENIILETKSDLKKFISLHNSDAEKSSMIIVRQFLIFLDRMKKKYCVQKWRVDWKEHTVIFVEFNNLFDFETCFESGSLKKEARTTFESIFSHFNDVRLHAPYVEIRKVEFHNK
;
A
#
# COMPACT_ATOMS: atom_id res chain seq x y z
N MET A 1 16.93 -31.96 11.93
CA MET A 1 16.48 -32.21 10.54
C MET A 1 15.30 -31.28 10.33
N ASP A 2 15.54 -30.10 9.77
CA ASP A 2 14.48 -29.13 9.47
C ASP A 2 14.54 -28.82 7.98
N THR A 3 13.70 -29.52 7.23
CA THR A 3 13.42 -29.26 5.82
C THR A 3 12.01 -28.70 5.73
N SER A 4 11.87 -27.40 5.50
CA SER A 4 11.42 -26.89 4.20
C SER A 4 11.12 -25.40 4.28
N LEU A 5 11.91 -24.62 3.54
CA LEU A 5 11.45 -23.37 2.96
C LEU A 5 10.16 -23.67 2.18
N GLN A 6 9.00 -23.27 2.69
CA GLN A 6 7.80 -23.29 1.88
C GLN A 6 7.82 -22.06 0.96
N PHE A 7 8.17 -22.35 -0.29
CA PHE A 7 7.93 -21.52 -1.47
C PHE A 7 6.57 -20.82 -1.33
N ASN A 8 6.56 -19.50 -1.23
CA ASN A 8 5.38 -18.72 -1.59
C ASN A 8 5.53 -18.40 -3.08
N PRO A 9 4.91 -19.18 -4.01
CA PRO A 9 4.97 -18.85 -5.42
C PRO A 9 4.39 -17.45 -5.59
N ASN A 10 5.13 -16.57 -6.25
CA ASN A 10 4.71 -15.18 -6.41
C ASN A 10 3.38 -15.16 -7.19
N ILE A 11 2.26 -15.00 -6.49
CA ILE A 11 0.90 -15.08 -7.06
C ILE A 11 0.71 -14.03 -8.15
N LYS A 12 1.38 -12.87 -7.99
CA LYS A 12 1.48 -11.85 -9.03
C LYS A 12 2.24 -12.33 -10.26
N GLU A 13 3.27 -13.15 -10.10
CA GLU A 13 3.97 -13.79 -11.22
C GLU A 13 3.07 -14.82 -11.93
N ILE A 14 2.28 -15.61 -11.17
CA ILE A 14 1.30 -16.54 -11.74
C ILE A 14 0.25 -15.78 -12.56
N HIS A 15 -0.28 -14.69 -12.00
CA HIS A 15 -1.20 -13.79 -12.69
C HIS A 15 -0.60 -13.20 -13.96
N ASN A 16 0.61 -12.61 -13.88
CA ASN A 16 1.30 -12.05 -15.04
C ASN A 16 1.61 -13.10 -16.11
N LYS A 17 1.92 -14.34 -15.71
CA LYS A 17 2.12 -15.47 -16.63
C LYS A 17 0.83 -15.83 -17.36
N LEU A 18 -0.32 -15.81 -16.67
CA LEU A 18 -1.62 -15.99 -17.32
C LEU A 18 -1.86 -14.89 -18.35
N ILE A 19 -1.70 -13.61 -17.99
CA ILE A 19 -1.91 -12.49 -18.92
C ILE A 19 -1.00 -12.62 -20.14
N ALA A 20 0.30 -12.88 -19.94
CA ALA A 20 1.25 -13.07 -21.02
C ALA A 20 0.86 -14.26 -21.93
N LYS A 21 0.36 -15.35 -21.35
CA LYS A 21 -0.08 -16.53 -22.11
C LYS A 21 -1.35 -16.24 -22.92
N LEU A 22 -2.32 -15.54 -22.34
CA LEU A 22 -3.53 -15.10 -23.06
C LEU A 22 -3.17 -14.21 -24.25
N ILE A 23 -2.27 -13.24 -24.05
CA ILE A 23 -1.82 -12.36 -25.13
C ILE A 23 -1.07 -13.15 -26.21
N ASN A 24 -0.06 -13.92 -25.85
CA ASN A 24 0.84 -14.52 -26.83
C ASN A 24 0.26 -15.75 -27.54
N CYS A 25 -0.59 -16.53 -26.86
CA CYS A 25 -1.09 -17.81 -27.39
C CYS A 25 -2.53 -17.73 -27.90
N HIS A 26 -3.35 -16.80 -27.41
CA HIS A 26 -4.79 -16.81 -27.68
C HIS A 26 -5.31 -15.54 -28.38
N VAL A 27 -4.63 -14.40 -28.23
CA VAL A 27 -4.97 -13.17 -28.96
C VAL A 27 -4.03 -12.95 -30.14
N GLY A 28 -2.72 -12.96 -29.87
CA GLY A 28 -1.68 -12.62 -30.85
C GLY A 28 -1.49 -11.12 -31.02
N HIS A 29 -0.49 -10.75 -31.84
CA HIS A 29 -0.12 -9.36 -32.12
C HIS A 29 -0.51 -8.89 -33.54
N HIS A 30 -1.09 -9.77 -34.34
CA HIS A 30 -1.45 -9.48 -35.73
C HIS A 30 -2.87 -8.92 -35.80
N GLU A 31 -2.99 -7.65 -36.15
CA GLU A 31 -4.29 -6.93 -36.15
C GLU A 31 -5.35 -7.53 -37.07
N ASN A 32 -4.91 -8.27 -38.10
CA ASN A 32 -5.78 -8.92 -39.08
C ASN A 32 -6.11 -10.38 -38.75
N SER A 33 -5.68 -10.92 -37.61
CA SER A 33 -6.06 -12.29 -37.23
C SER A 33 -7.47 -12.32 -36.63
N ASP A 34 -8.20 -13.40 -36.91
CA ASP A 34 -9.55 -13.60 -36.35
C ASP A 34 -9.56 -13.53 -34.82
N SER A 35 -8.50 -14.03 -34.18
CA SER A 35 -8.29 -13.97 -32.74
C SER A 35 -8.16 -12.54 -32.20
N TYR A 36 -7.44 -11.67 -32.91
CA TYR A 36 -7.27 -10.27 -32.53
C TYR A 36 -8.56 -9.49 -32.73
N VAL A 37 -9.25 -9.70 -33.85
CA VAL A 37 -10.54 -9.06 -34.14
C VAL A 37 -11.59 -9.48 -33.12
N SER A 38 -11.69 -10.78 -32.82
CA SER A 38 -12.60 -11.30 -31.78
C SER A 38 -12.30 -10.69 -30.41
N TRP A 39 -11.02 -10.64 -30.00
CA TRP A 39 -10.60 -9.95 -28.78
C TRP A 39 -11.07 -8.49 -28.75
N LYS A 40 -10.84 -7.72 -29.82
CA LYS A 40 -11.23 -6.31 -29.88
C LYS A 40 -12.73 -6.10 -29.79
N MET A 41 -13.52 -6.95 -30.47
CA MET A 41 -14.98 -6.89 -30.38
C MET A 41 -15.47 -7.17 -28.96
N GLN A 42 -14.92 -8.19 -28.29
CA GLN A 42 -15.32 -8.53 -26.92
C GLN A 42 -14.83 -7.48 -25.90
N PHE A 43 -13.60 -6.98 -26.05
CA PHE A 43 -13.03 -5.94 -25.19
C PHE A 43 -13.84 -4.64 -25.24
N ARG A 44 -14.41 -4.28 -26.40
CA ARG A 44 -15.23 -3.07 -26.55
C ARG A 44 -16.42 -3.02 -25.59
N ASN A 45 -16.96 -4.18 -25.20
CA ASN A 45 -18.07 -4.27 -24.24
C ASN A 45 -17.68 -3.84 -22.81
N TYR A 46 -16.39 -3.68 -22.54
CA TYR A 46 -15.83 -3.37 -21.22
C TYR A 46 -15.02 -2.08 -21.22
N CYS A 47 -15.01 -1.31 -22.31
CA CYS A 47 -14.12 -0.16 -22.49
C CYS A 47 -14.88 1.06 -23.01
N ASP A 48 -15.10 2.04 -22.12
CA ASP A 48 -15.77 3.30 -22.46
C ASP A 48 -14.82 4.34 -23.11
N ASN A 49 -13.51 4.10 -23.08
CA ASN A 49 -12.51 5.04 -23.57
C ASN A 49 -12.04 4.70 -25.00
N PRO A 50 -12.31 5.56 -26.01
CA PRO A 50 -11.92 5.32 -27.40
C PRO A 50 -10.41 5.15 -27.61
N ILE A 51 -9.59 5.81 -26.79
CA ILE A 51 -8.12 5.73 -26.88
C ILE A 51 -7.65 4.31 -26.51
N GLN A 52 -8.33 3.66 -25.57
CA GLN A 52 -8.00 2.31 -25.14
C GLN A 52 -8.47 1.28 -26.17
N LEU A 53 -9.57 1.51 -26.89
CA LEU A 53 -10.00 0.65 -28.01
C LEU A 53 -8.91 0.50 -29.08
N ASN A 54 -8.19 1.59 -29.38
CA ASN A 54 -7.10 1.61 -30.35
C ASN A 54 -5.73 1.26 -29.74
N GLY A 55 -5.66 0.96 -28.44
CA GLY A 55 -4.44 0.56 -27.75
C GLY A 55 -3.98 -0.86 -28.13
N SER A 56 -2.74 -1.22 -27.78
CA SER A 56 -2.27 -2.61 -27.90
C SER A 56 -3.07 -3.55 -26.99
N VAL A 57 -3.05 -4.85 -27.28
CA VAL A 57 -3.71 -5.88 -26.44
C VAL A 57 -3.21 -5.78 -24.99
N LEU A 58 -1.92 -5.56 -24.78
CA LEU A 58 -1.35 -5.34 -23.45
C LEU A 58 -1.95 -4.11 -22.75
N LYS A 59 -2.13 -2.98 -23.46
CA LYS A 59 -2.81 -1.79 -22.90
C LYS A 59 -4.27 -2.09 -22.56
N ASN A 60 -4.94 -2.95 -23.32
CA ASN A 60 -6.31 -3.39 -23.03
C ASN A 60 -6.37 -4.16 -21.72
N PHE A 61 -5.45 -5.10 -21.48
CA PHE A 61 -5.36 -5.81 -20.19
C PHE A 61 -5.08 -4.85 -19.03
N TYR A 62 -4.13 -3.92 -19.18
CA TYR A 62 -3.87 -2.92 -18.13
C TYR A 62 -5.06 -2.02 -17.85
N TYR A 63 -5.84 -1.66 -18.86
CA TYR A 63 -7.08 -0.93 -18.66
C TYR A 63 -8.08 -1.75 -17.84
N LEU A 64 -8.27 -3.04 -18.15
CA LEU A 64 -9.16 -3.91 -17.37
C LEU A 64 -8.70 -4.06 -15.91
N GLU A 65 -7.39 -4.14 -15.67
CA GLU A 65 -6.84 -4.19 -14.32
C GLU A 65 -7.07 -2.89 -13.55
N ASN A 66 -6.77 -1.73 -14.15
CA ASN A 66 -6.93 -0.42 -13.54
C ASN A 66 -8.41 -0.05 -13.28
N ALA A 67 -9.30 -0.48 -14.18
CA ALA A 67 -10.74 -0.32 -14.01
C ALA A 67 -11.33 -1.28 -12.95
N GLY A 68 -10.50 -2.17 -12.36
CA GLY A 68 -10.96 -3.13 -11.38
C GLY A 68 -11.83 -4.24 -11.97
N LEU A 69 -11.78 -4.46 -13.28
CA LEU A 69 -12.55 -5.50 -13.99
C LEU A 69 -11.80 -6.84 -14.01
N VAL A 70 -10.47 -6.79 -14.00
CA VAL A 70 -9.58 -7.94 -13.91
C VAL A 70 -8.61 -7.73 -12.75
N GLY A 71 -8.15 -8.81 -12.13
CA GLY A 71 -7.14 -8.76 -11.07
C GLY A 71 -6.69 -10.17 -10.70
N ILE A 72 -5.73 -10.28 -9.78
CA ILE A 72 -5.32 -11.58 -9.25
C ILE A 72 -6.56 -12.30 -8.68
N GLY A 73 -6.84 -13.52 -9.15
CA GLY A 73 -8.01 -14.30 -8.73
C GLY A 73 -9.36 -13.80 -9.26
N ARG A 74 -9.44 -12.60 -9.87
CA ARG A 74 -10.67 -12.03 -10.44
C ARG A 74 -10.62 -12.08 -11.96
N TYR A 75 -11.11 -13.19 -12.51
CA TYR A 75 -11.03 -13.48 -13.94
C TYR A 75 -12.38 -13.60 -14.66
N ASP A 76 -13.50 -13.26 -14.01
CA ASP A 76 -14.84 -13.39 -14.61
C ASP A 76 -14.96 -12.64 -15.95
N VAL A 77 -14.40 -11.44 -16.02
CA VAL A 77 -14.39 -10.64 -17.26
C VAL A 77 -13.54 -11.31 -18.33
N LEU A 78 -12.40 -11.92 -17.97
CA LEU A 78 -11.60 -12.70 -18.92
C LEU A 78 -12.35 -13.94 -19.39
N GLN A 79 -13.05 -14.65 -18.50
CA GLN A 79 -13.87 -15.80 -18.89
C GLN A 79 -14.98 -15.40 -19.87
N LYS A 80 -15.57 -14.22 -19.72
CA LYS A 80 -16.55 -13.69 -20.67
C LYS A 80 -15.92 -13.32 -22.01
N ILE A 81 -14.79 -12.62 -21.98
CA ILE A 81 -14.07 -12.20 -23.20
C ILE A 81 -13.59 -13.42 -24.00
N PHE A 82 -13.07 -14.45 -23.33
CA PHE A 82 -12.58 -15.69 -23.95
C PHE A 82 -13.63 -16.80 -24.01
N SER A 83 -14.93 -16.48 -23.91
CA SER A 83 -16.02 -17.47 -23.83
C SER A 83 -16.07 -18.46 -25.01
N GLU A 84 -15.56 -18.06 -26.17
CA GLU A 84 -15.49 -18.89 -27.38
C GLU A 84 -14.15 -19.65 -27.53
N ASN A 85 -13.17 -19.42 -26.65
CA ASN A 85 -11.84 -20.02 -26.70
C ASN A 85 -11.63 -21.00 -25.53
N ASN A 86 -11.98 -22.28 -25.77
CA ASN A 86 -11.91 -23.33 -24.75
C ASN A 86 -10.51 -23.52 -24.13
N GLU A 87 -9.44 -23.34 -24.91
CA GLU A 87 -8.07 -23.46 -24.41
C GLU A 87 -7.73 -22.31 -23.45
N ALA A 88 -8.04 -21.07 -23.84
CA ALA A 88 -7.86 -19.90 -22.99
C ALA A 88 -8.69 -20.03 -21.68
N LEU A 89 -9.92 -20.52 -21.78
CA LEU A 89 -10.78 -20.77 -20.60
C LEU A 89 -10.18 -21.82 -19.66
N SER A 90 -9.60 -22.89 -20.21
CA SER A 90 -8.91 -23.92 -19.42
C SER A 90 -7.73 -23.32 -18.66
N GLU A 91 -6.93 -22.47 -19.31
CA GLU A 91 -5.79 -21.79 -18.67
C GLU A 91 -6.22 -20.81 -17.57
N ILE A 92 -7.29 -20.05 -17.81
CA ILE A 92 -7.88 -19.15 -16.82
C ILE A 92 -8.36 -19.95 -15.61
N LYS A 93 -9.11 -21.03 -15.81
CA LYS A 93 -9.60 -21.89 -14.73
C LYS A 93 -8.46 -22.54 -13.95
N ARG A 94 -7.48 -23.12 -14.64
CA ARG A 94 -6.31 -23.73 -14.00
C ARG A 94 -5.55 -22.71 -13.16
N THR A 95 -5.36 -21.50 -13.67
CA THR A 95 -4.67 -20.45 -12.93
C THR A 95 -5.51 -19.96 -11.75
N PHE A 96 -6.83 -19.86 -11.91
CA PHE A 96 -7.75 -19.56 -10.82
C PHE A 96 -7.64 -20.60 -9.70
N GLU A 97 -7.72 -21.90 -10.02
CA GLU A 97 -7.58 -23.01 -9.06
C GLU A 97 -6.21 -23.00 -8.35
N ILE A 98 -5.13 -22.71 -9.09
CA ILE A 98 -3.79 -22.55 -8.52
C ILE A 98 -3.78 -21.40 -7.50
N ILE A 99 -4.31 -20.24 -7.87
CA ILE A 99 -4.37 -19.07 -6.98
C ILE A 99 -5.26 -19.36 -5.76
N GLU A 100 -6.40 -20.03 -5.96
CA GLU A 100 -7.30 -20.47 -4.89
C GLU A 100 -6.60 -21.38 -3.88
N HIS A 101 -5.78 -22.29 -4.38
CA HIS A 101 -5.04 -23.22 -3.54
C HIS A 101 -3.96 -22.54 -2.72
N PHE A 102 -3.30 -21.51 -3.26
CA PHE A 102 -2.22 -20.79 -2.58
C PHE A 102 -2.72 -19.63 -1.69
N GLU A 103 -3.84 -19.00 -2.03
CA GLU A 103 -4.40 -17.87 -1.30
C GLU A 103 -5.94 -17.81 -1.45
N PRO A 104 -6.69 -18.63 -0.69
CA PRO A 104 -8.16 -18.68 -0.79
C PRO A 104 -8.86 -17.36 -0.41
N SER A 105 -8.14 -16.40 0.18
CA SER A 105 -8.61 -15.04 0.46
C SER A 105 -8.70 -14.15 -0.78
N THR A 106 -8.07 -14.49 -1.91
CA THR A 106 -8.12 -13.67 -3.14
C THR A 106 -9.46 -13.81 -3.91
N ILE A 107 -10.33 -14.75 -3.50
CA ILE A 107 -11.49 -15.22 -4.29
C ILE A 107 -12.85 -14.86 -3.68
N ARG A 108 -12.91 -14.39 -2.42
CA ARG A 108 -14.20 -14.05 -1.80
C ARG A 108 -14.70 -12.66 -2.19
N SER A 109 -15.63 -12.69 -3.16
CA SER A 109 -16.79 -11.82 -3.44
C SER A 109 -16.80 -10.34 -3.02
N LYS A 110 -17.14 -9.49 -4.00
CA LYS A 110 -17.96 -8.25 -4.07
C LYS A 110 -18.42 -7.43 -2.84
N ASP A 111 -18.25 -7.90 -1.62
CA ASP A 111 -18.31 -7.10 -0.41
C ASP A 111 -16.87 -7.00 0.10
N ALA A 112 -16.12 -6.01 -0.40
CA ALA A 112 -14.83 -5.68 0.19
C ALA A 112 -15.10 -5.17 1.60
N GLU A 113 -15.18 -6.08 2.57
CA GLU A 113 -14.97 -5.74 3.96
C GLU A 113 -13.56 -5.14 4.02
N ASN A 114 -13.52 -3.82 3.97
CA ASN A 114 -12.30 -3.08 4.17
C ASN A 114 -11.75 -3.52 5.53
N HIS A 115 -10.68 -4.31 5.52
CA HIS A 115 -9.99 -4.74 6.72
C HIS A 115 -9.23 -3.55 7.29
N ILE A 116 -9.98 -2.61 7.87
CA ILE A 116 -9.46 -1.34 8.36
C ILE A 116 -9.48 -1.33 9.88
N VAL A 117 -8.35 -0.88 10.42
CA VAL A 117 -8.13 -0.72 11.83
C VAL A 117 -7.82 0.74 12.12
N GLU A 118 -8.40 1.27 13.19
CA GLU A 118 -8.01 2.53 13.80
C GLU A 118 -7.02 2.26 14.94
N ILE A 119 -5.79 2.75 14.79
CA ILE A 119 -4.82 2.87 15.88
C ILE A 119 -4.96 4.27 16.47
N ARG A 120 -5.51 4.36 17.67
CA ARG A 120 -5.78 5.60 18.39
C ARG A 120 -4.69 5.83 19.43
N ILE A 121 -3.95 6.92 19.31
CA ILE A 121 -2.92 7.35 20.27
C ILE A 121 -3.49 8.49 21.11
N LYS A 122 -3.71 8.23 22.40
CA LYS A 122 -4.35 9.16 23.34
C LYS A 122 -3.39 9.55 24.45
N VAL A 123 -3.42 10.79 24.91
CA VAL A 123 -2.61 11.26 26.04
C VAL A 123 -3.53 11.81 27.13
N LYS A 124 -3.53 11.18 28.32
CA LYS A 124 -4.52 11.45 29.39
C LYS A 124 -4.54 12.92 29.86
N ASN A 125 -3.37 13.54 29.96
CA ASN A 125 -3.20 14.93 30.37
C ASN A 125 -2.55 15.75 29.26
N GLY A 126 -2.80 15.37 28.00
CA GLY A 126 -2.06 15.84 26.84
C GLY A 126 -2.19 17.33 26.56
N CYS A 127 -1.66 17.73 25.41
CA CYS A 127 -1.74 19.10 24.92
C CYS A 127 -2.35 19.02 23.51
N PRO A 128 -3.69 19.15 23.38
CA PRO A 128 -4.40 18.92 22.12
C PRO A 128 -3.81 19.72 20.95
N ASN A 129 -3.43 20.98 21.18
CA ASN A 129 -2.79 21.81 20.15
C ASN A 129 -1.46 21.21 19.67
N ILE A 130 -0.65 20.64 20.57
CA ILE A 130 0.61 20.02 20.19
C ILE A 130 0.36 18.71 19.44
N GLU A 131 -0.57 17.91 19.93
CA GLU A 131 -0.94 16.63 19.34
C GLU A 131 -1.55 16.80 17.95
N GLU A 132 -2.45 17.77 17.77
CA GLU A 132 -3.09 18.11 16.50
C GLU A 132 -2.07 18.60 15.46
N LEU A 133 -1.19 19.54 15.83
CA LEU A 133 -0.15 20.04 14.93
C LEU A 133 0.84 18.94 14.52
N LEU A 134 1.29 18.12 15.48
CA LEU A 134 2.13 16.96 15.18
C LEU A 134 1.40 15.98 14.24
N THR A 135 0.14 15.68 14.53
CA THR A 135 -0.70 14.79 13.71
C THR A 135 -0.82 15.32 12.28
N GLY A 136 -1.03 16.62 12.11
CA GLY A 136 -1.08 17.28 10.81
C GLY A 136 0.24 17.15 10.04
N ILE A 137 1.38 17.39 10.68
CA ILE A 137 2.71 17.25 10.04
C ILE A 137 2.98 15.80 9.65
N LEU A 138 2.68 14.83 10.51
CA LEU A 138 2.86 13.41 10.21
C LEU A 138 1.90 12.92 9.13
N GLY A 139 0.69 13.46 9.07
CA GLY A 139 -0.29 13.18 8.02
C GLY A 139 0.10 13.73 6.66
N ASP A 140 0.58 14.98 6.60
CA ASP A 140 1.13 15.57 5.38
C ASP A 140 2.34 14.78 4.88
N PHE A 141 3.24 14.39 5.78
CA PHE A 141 4.39 13.56 5.45
C PHE A 141 3.98 12.23 4.80
N VAL A 142 3.04 11.52 5.41
CA VAL A 142 2.50 10.26 4.87
C VAL A 142 1.87 10.46 3.50
N TRP A 143 1.04 11.49 3.34
CA TRP A 143 0.36 11.79 2.09
C TRP A 143 1.36 12.10 0.97
N LYS A 144 2.38 12.92 1.24
CA LYS A 144 3.45 13.24 0.29
C LYS A 144 4.27 12.01 -0.09
N LEU A 145 4.58 11.13 0.85
CA LEU A 145 5.29 9.88 0.59
C LEU A 145 4.50 8.98 -0.37
N ASP A 146 3.22 8.78 -0.09
CA ASP A 146 2.34 7.97 -0.94
C ASP A 146 2.24 8.60 -2.33
N TYR A 147 1.99 9.90 -2.40
CA TYR A 147 1.92 10.63 -3.68
C TYR A 147 3.20 10.48 -4.50
N ALA A 148 4.38 10.71 -3.90
CA ALA A 148 5.67 10.59 -4.59
C ALA A 148 5.95 9.16 -5.06
N TYR A 149 5.54 8.15 -4.28
CA TYR A 149 5.68 6.75 -4.65
C TYR A 149 4.74 6.33 -5.81
N PHE A 150 3.51 6.84 -5.80
CA PHE A 150 2.57 6.63 -6.91
C PHE A 150 3.00 7.38 -8.17
N SER A 151 3.45 8.62 -8.04
CA SER A 151 3.92 9.42 -9.18
C SER A 151 5.21 8.83 -9.79
N SER A 152 6.15 8.34 -8.98
CA SER A 152 7.37 7.72 -9.47
C SER A 152 7.12 6.40 -10.21
N LYS A 153 6.06 5.67 -9.85
CA LYS A 153 5.61 4.48 -10.60
C LYS A 153 5.02 4.81 -11.96
N LEU A 154 4.46 6.01 -12.13
CA LEU A 154 3.86 6.43 -13.40
C LEU A 154 4.92 6.89 -14.42
N ASP A 155 6.04 7.46 -13.96
CA ASP A 155 7.04 8.08 -14.85
C ASP A 155 8.22 7.16 -15.27
N ASN A 156 8.56 6.11 -14.51
CA ASN A 156 9.74 5.26 -14.80
C ASN A 156 9.45 3.76 -14.61
N PHE A 157 8.97 3.12 -15.68
CA PHE A 157 8.59 1.69 -15.69
C PHE A 157 9.78 0.71 -15.64
N GLN A 158 11.03 1.16 -15.74
CA GLN A 158 12.19 0.27 -15.93
C GLN A 158 13.11 0.10 -14.70
N THR A 159 12.96 0.89 -13.62
CA THR A 159 14.00 0.89 -12.55
C THR A 159 13.51 1.05 -11.11
N PHE A 160 12.20 1.00 -10.81
CA PHE A 160 11.78 1.05 -9.42
C PHE A 160 11.81 -0.31 -8.73
N SER A 161 12.74 -0.41 -7.79
CA SER A 161 12.95 -1.55 -6.91
C SER A 161 11.68 -1.97 -6.18
N LEU A 162 11.61 -3.25 -5.80
CA LEU A 162 10.61 -3.86 -4.90
C LEU A 162 10.48 -3.18 -3.51
N VAL A 163 11.17 -2.06 -3.31
CA VAL A 163 11.35 -1.37 -2.04
C VAL A 163 10.28 -0.28 -1.91
N HIS A 164 9.55 -0.31 -0.79
CA HIS A 164 8.52 0.66 -0.46
C HIS A 164 9.11 2.05 -0.16
N ALA A 165 8.33 3.11 -0.34
CA ALA A 165 8.72 4.51 -0.06
C ALA A 165 9.38 4.69 1.31
N THR A 166 8.82 4.04 2.33
CA THR A 166 9.34 4.06 3.71
C THR A 166 10.77 3.54 3.81
N THR A 167 11.10 2.44 3.13
CA THR A 167 12.46 1.90 3.12
C THR A 167 13.41 2.79 2.29
N ILE A 168 12.95 3.39 1.19
CA ILE A 168 13.75 4.37 0.42
C ILE A 168 14.14 5.55 1.32
N CYS A 169 13.16 6.15 2.01
CA CYS A 169 13.39 7.26 2.92
C CYS A 169 14.34 6.92 4.08
N GLN A 170 14.22 5.71 4.65
CA GLN A 170 15.18 5.24 5.66
C GLN A 170 16.60 5.19 5.11
N ARG A 171 16.80 4.64 3.92
CA ARG A 171 18.14 4.54 3.30
C ARG A 171 18.72 5.92 2.99
N ILE A 172 17.90 6.88 2.57
CA ILE A 172 18.32 8.28 2.41
C ILE A 172 18.77 8.85 3.76
N MET A 173 17.96 8.67 4.81
CA MET A 173 18.30 9.13 6.17
C MET A 173 19.56 8.48 6.74
N ASP A 174 19.84 7.24 6.37
CA ASP A 174 21.03 6.49 6.77
C ASP A 174 22.27 6.84 5.92
N GLY A 175 22.13 7.71 4.90
CA GLY A 175 23.20 8.08 3.97
C GLY A 175 23.60 6.97 2.99
N LEU A 176 22.76 5.94 2.84
CA LEU A 176 23.00 4.76 2.01
C LEU A 176 22.55 4.95 0.56
N GLU A 177 21.71 5.95 0.28
CA GLU A 177 21.22 6.30 -1.07
C GLU A 177 21.49 7.78 -1.34
N ARG A 178 21.97 8.10 -2.55
CA ARG A 178 22.30 9.47 -2.94
C ARG A 178 21.06 10.21 -3.47
N SER A 179 20.96 11.49 -3.11
CA SER A 179 19.85 12.41 -3.40
C SER A 179 19.41 12.48 -4.85
N GLU A 180 20.33 12.32 -5.80
CA GLU A 180 20.07 12.55 -7.23
C GLU A 180 19.04 11.57 -7.81
N THR A 181 18.96 10.33 -7.31
CA THR A 181 18.02 9.31 -7.79
C THR A 181 16.64 9.41 -7.14
N PHE A 182 16.57 9.92 -5.90
CA PHE A 182 15.34 9.96 -5.09
C PHE A 182 15.03 11.36 -4.56
N LYS A 183 15.32 12.39 -5.37
CA LYS A 183 15.23 13.80 -4.98
C LYS A 183 13.87 14.19 -4.39
N ASN A 184 12.78 13.62 -4.92
CA ASN A 184 11.44 13.86 -4.40
C ASN A 184 11.29 13.38 -2.94
N PHE A 185 11.78 12.18 -2.62
CA PHE A 185 11.74 11.64 -1.26
C PHE A 185 12.65 12.41 -0.30
N GLU A 186 13.82 12.85 -0.77
CA GLU A 186 14.70 13.71 0.02
C GLU A 186 14.03 15.05 0.34
N ASN A 187 13.44 15.72 -0.65
CA ASN A 187 12.71 16.97 -0.45
C ASN A 187 11.58 16.81 0.59
N ILE A 188 10.81 15.72 0.52
CA ILE A 188 9.75 15.43 1.48
C ILE A 188 10.31 15.28 2.90
N ILE A 189 11.44 14.57 3.07
CA ILE A 189 12.12 14.44 4.37
C ILE A 189 12.57 15.82 4.88
N LEU A 190 13.20 16.63 4.02
CA LEU A 190 13.72 17.94 4.38
C LEU A 190 12.60 18.92 4.77
N GLU A 191 11.51 18.95 4.01
CA GLU A 191 10.32 19.75 4.32
C GLU A 191 9.73 19.34 5.66
N THR A 192 9.49 18.04 5.86
CA THR A 192 8.92 17.51 7.11
C THR A 192 9.81 17.82 8.31
N LYS A 193 11.13 17.67 8.17
CA LYS A 193 12.11 18.07 9.20
C LYS A 193 12.02 19.56 9.50
N SER A 194 11.91 20.40 8.47
CA SER A 194 11.82 21.86 8.62
C SER A 194 10.57 22.26 9.40
N ASP A 195 9.43 21.65 9.07
CA ASP A 195 8.16 21.95 9.74
C ASP A 195 8.14 21.45 11.18
N LEU A 196 8.65 20.23 11.43
CA LEU A 196 8.87 19.72 12.79
C LEU A 196 9.82 20.61 13.57
N LYS A 197 10.95 21.04 12.98
CA LYS A 197 11.93 21.89 13.65
C LYS A 197 11.32 23.22 14.08
N LYS A 198 10.61 23.91 13.18
CA LYS A 198 9.91 25.17 13.51
C LYS A 198 8.96 24.95 14.69
N PHE A 199 8.18 23.87 14.64
CA PHE A 199 7.22 23.56 15.69
C PHE A 199 7.88 23.20 17.03
N ILE A 200 8.87 22.31 17.03
CA ILE A 200 9.60 21.85 18.22
C ILE A 200 10.43 22.96 18.84
N SER A 201 10.92 23.93 18.06
CA SER A 201 11.73 25.05 18.56
C SER A 201 11.03 25.90 19.64
N LEU A 202 9.70 25.85 19.69
CA LEU A 202 8.89 26.48 20.73
C LEU A 202 8.94 25.75 22.08
N HIS A 203 9.42 24.50 22.09
CA HIS A 203 9.32 23.57 23.22
C HIS A 203 10.65 22.90 23.61
N ASN A 204 11.60 22.78 22.68
CA ASN A 204 12.87 22.09 22.90
C ASN A 204 14.02 22.82 22.19
N SER A 205 15.10 23.09 22.93
CA SER A 205 16.31 23.75 22.44
C SER A 205 17.08 22.93 21.40
N ASP A 206 16.91 21.61 21.40
CA ASP A 206 17.54 20.68 20.43
C ASP A 206 16.56 20.29 19.31
N ALA A 207 15.85 21.28 18.76
CA ALA A 207 14.79 21.08 17.76
C ALA A 207 15.30 20.43 16.46
N GLU A 208 16.53 20.73 16.04
CA GLU A 208 17.14 20.12 14.85
C GLU A 208 17.27 18.61 15.02
N LYS A 209 17.94 18.16 16.09
CA LYS A 209 18.12 16.73 16.37
C LYS A 209 16.79 16.04 16.63
N SER A 210 15.91 16.70 17.38
CA SER A 210 14.58 16.17 17.72
C SER A 210 13.71 15.94 16.47
N SER A 211 13.70 16.89 15.53
CA SER A 211 12.97 16.74 14.26
C SER A 211 13.46 15.53 13.46
N MET A 212 14.77 15.33 13.39
CA MET A 212 15.38 14.19 12.69
C MET A 212 15.00 12.86 13.36
N ILE A 213 15.03 12.80 14.70
CA ILE A 213 14.66 11.58 15.42
C ILE A 213 13.19 11.25 15.21
N ILE A 214 12.28 12.22 15.28
CA ILE A 214 10.85 12.01 15.08
C ILE A 214 10.56 11.42 13.69
N VAL A 215 11.10 12.03 12.62
CA VAL A 215 10.94 11.50 11.26
C VAL A 215 11.46 10.07 11.17
N ARG A 216 12.63 9.79 11.75
CA ARG A 216 13.22 8.44 11.73
C ARG A 216 12.35 7.42 12.45
N GLN A 217 11.87 7.74 13.66
CA GLN A 217 11.03 6.84 14.45
C GLN A 217 9.73 6.53 13.73
N PHE A 218 9.13 7.56 13.11
CA PHE A 218 7.90 7.38 12.38
C PHE A 218 8.09 6.56 11.10
N LEU A 219 9.17 6.78 10.35
CA LEU A 219 9.54 5.93 9.21
C LEU A 219 9.80 4.47 9.61
N ILE A 220 10.47 4.22 10.73
CA ILE A 220 10.68 2.87 11.26
C ILE A 220 9.35 2.20 11.56
N PHE A 221 8.43 2.93 12.20
CA PHE A 221 7.09 2.43 12.47
C PHE A 221 6.34 2.08 11.18
N LEU A 222 6.25 2.98 10.21
CA LEU A 222 5.57 2.73 8.93
C LEU A 222 6.20 1.57 8.14
N ASP A 223 7.53 1.45 8.15
CA ASP A 223 8.24 0.37 7.47
C ASP A 223 7.94 -1.00 8.09
N ARG A 224 7.87 -1.07 9.42
CA ARG A 224 7.47 -2.29 10.13
C ARG A 224 5.99 -2.59 9.93
N MET A 225 5.12 -1.58 9.89
CA MET A 225 3.72 -1.73 9.47
C MET A 225 3.63 -2.42 8.11
N LYS A 226 4.44 -1.98 7.14
CA LYS A 226 4.50 -2.60 5.82
C LYS A 226 5.03 -4.04 5.85
N LYS A 227 6.17 -4.27 6.48
CA LYS A 227 6.93 -5.53 6.38
C LYS A 227 6.42 -6.64 7.30
N LYS A 228 6.04 -6.28 8.54
CA LYS A 228 5.64 -7.25 9.58
C LYS A 228 4.14 -7.50 9.58
N TYR A 229 3.34 -6.47 9.30
CA TYR A 229 1.88 -6.53 9.40
C TYR A 229 1.21 -6.41 8.02
N CYS A 230 1.98 -6.47 6.93
CA CYS A 230 1.48 -6.51 5.55
C CYS A 230 0.49 -5.37 5.20
N VAL A 231 0.69 -4.19 5.79
CA VAL A 231 -0.24 -3.07 5.61
C VAL A 231 -0.22 -2.58 4.16
N GLN A 232 -1.41 -2.41 3.59
CA GLN A 232 -1.59 -1.94 2.23
C GLN A 232 -1.53 -0.42 2.15
N LYS A 233 -2.38 0.25 2.92
CA LYS A 233 -2.50 1.71 2.98
C LYS A 233 -2.60 2.17 4.42
N TRP A 234 -2.22 3.43 4.63
CA TRP A 234 -2.41 4.07 5.92
C TRP A 234 -2.79 5.54 5.72
N ARG A 235 -3.47 6.09 6.72
CA ARG A 235 -3.75 7.54 6.80
C ARG A 235 -3.62 7.97 8.25
N VAL A 236 -3.01 9.14 8.46
CA VAL A 236 -2.97 9.77 9.78
C VAL A 236 -3.98 10.91 9.81
N ASP A 237 -4.73 11.02 10.89
CA ASP A 237 -5.84 11.96 11.03
C ASP A 237 -5.99 12.41 12.49
N TRP A 238 -6.65 13.55 12.71
CA TRP A 238 -6.96 14.08 14.04
C TRP A 238 -8.46 13.93 14.33
N LYS A 239 -8.79 13.18 15.39
CA LYS A 239 -10.18 13.03 15.90
C LYS A 239 -10.21 13.24 17.41
N GLU A 240 -9.76 14.40 17.89
CA GLU A 240 -9.48 14.72 19.32
C GLU A 240 -8.25 13.99 19.91
N HIS A 241 -7.68 13.10 19.13
CA HIS A 241 -6.45 12.34 19.39
C HIS A 241 -5.88 11.91 18.03
N THR A 242 -4.61 11.51 17.99
CA THR A 242 -3.99 11.00 16.77
C THR A 242 -4.63 9.66 16.41
N VAL A 243 -5.11 9.53 15.18
CA VAL A 243 -5.68 8.29 14.63
C VAL A 243 -4.89 7.89 13.40
N ILE A 244 -4.42 6.64 13.37
CA ILE A 244 -3.83 6.03 12.19
C ILE A 244 -4.81 4.98 11.68
N PHE A 245 -5.40 5.24 10.52
CA PHE A 245 -6.15 4.26 9.76
C PHE A 245 -5.17 3.35 9.05
N VAL A 246 -5.40 2.05 9.14
CA VAL A 246 -4.53 1.01 8.58
C VAL A 246 -5.39 0.04 7.83
N GLU A 247 -5.15 -0.13 6.53
CA GLU A 247 -5.84 -1.07 5.64
C GLU A 247 -4.94 -2.29 5.40
N PHE A 248 -5.45 -3.47 5.66
CA PHE A 248 -4.75 -4.75 5.46
C PHE A 248 -5.16 -5.41 4.15
N ASN A 249 -4.25 -6.17 3.55
CA ASN A 249 -4.52 -6.88 2.29
C ASN A 249 -5.49 -8.07 2.48
N ASN A 250 -5.51 -8.69 3.65
CA ASN A 250 -6.32 -9.89 3.91
C ASN A 250 -6.78 -9.95 5.37
N LEU A 251 -7.80 -10.79 5.61
CA LEU A 251 -8.40 -11.01 6.92
C LEU A 251 -7.41 -11.60 7.93
N PHE A 252 -6.47 -12.44 7.49
CA PHE A 252 -5.50 -13.08 8.37
C PHE A 252 -4.57 -12.05 9.04
N ASP A 253 -3.99 -11.16 8.25
CA ASP A 253 -3.13 -10.07 8.74
C ASP A 253 -3.92 -9.11 9.64
N PHE A 254 -5.18 -8.86 9.28
CA PHE A 254 -6.11 -8.06 10.07
C PHE A 254 -6.40 -8.67 11.45
N GLU A 255 -6.78 -9.95 11.54
CA GLU A 255 -7.06 -10.59 12.83
C GLU A 255 -5.78 -10.76 13.68
N THR A 256 -4.64 -11.09 13.04
CA THR A 256 -3.34 -11.22 13.71
C THR A 256 -2.90 -9.93 14.42
N CYS A 257 -3.32 -8.76 13.90
CA CYS A 257 -3.01 -7.47 14.51
C CYS A 257 -3.67 -7.30 15.90
N PHE A 258 -4.80 -7.95 16.15
CA PHE A 258 -5.53 -7.91 17.43
C PHE A 258 -5.01 -8.93 18.43
N GLU A 259 -4.72 -10.16 17.98
CA GLU A 259 -4.36 -11.27 18.86
C GLU A 259 -2.99 -11.10 19.53
N SER A 260 -2.01 -10.58 18.79
CA SER A 260 -0.62 -10.57 19.27
C SER A 260 -0.31 -9.49 20.31
N GLY A 261 -1.16 -8.45 20.44
CA GLY A 261 -0.88 -7.23 21.21
C GLY A 261 0.39 -6.47 20.76
N SER A 262 1.10 -6.98 19.76
CA SER A 262 2.44 -6.54 19.38
C SER A 262 2.40 -5.17 18.69
N LEU A 263 1.40 -4.97 17.82
CA LEU A 263 1.14 -3.69 17.16
C LEU A 263 0.82 -2.58 18.17
N LYS A 264 0.00 -2.88 19.18
CA LYS A 264 -0.35 -1.92 20.24
C LYS A 264 0.88 -1.49 21.02
N LYS A 265 1.74 -2.44 21.41
CA LYS A 265 2.99 -2.16 22.11
C LYS A 265 3.93 -1.33 21.25
N GLU A 266 4.06 -1.68 19.97
CA GLU A 266 4.93 -1.01 19.02
C GLU A 266 4.51 0.44 18.76
N ALA A 267 3.23 0.67 18.44
CA ALA A 267 2.69 2.01 18.30
C ALA A 267 2.89 2.84 19.58
N ARG A 268 2.68 2.24 20.75
CA ARG A 268 2.91 2.92 22.03
C ARG A 268 4.37 3.34 22.17
N THR A 269 5.32 2.43 21.98
CA THR A 269 6.76 2.72 22.11
C THR A 269 7.22 3.77 21.10
N THR A 270 6.74 3.71 19.85
CA THR A 270 7.04 4.73 18.84
C THR A 270 6.55 6.11 19.28
N PHE A 271 5.28 6.23 19.69
CA PHE A 271 4.72 7.53 20.06
C PHE A 271 5.27 8.05 21.38
N GLU A 272 5.62 7.17 22.33
CA GLU A 272 6.33 7.55 23.56
C GLU A 272 7.70 8.16 23.23
N SER A 273 8.44 7.54 22.30
CA SER A 273 9.69 8.09 21.79
C SER A 273 9.48 9.44 21.10
N ILE A 274 8.50 9.56 20.20
CA ILE A 274 8.19 10.83 19.51
C ILE A 274 7.86 11.93 20.50
N PHE A 275 6.98 11.66 21.47
CA PHE A 275 6.53 12.65 22.44
C PHE A 275 7.63 13.10 23.41
N SER A 276 8.57 12.22 23.76
CA SER A 276 9.72 12.58 24.61
C SER A 276 10.58 13.73 24.04
N HIS A 277 10.47 14.00 22.74
CA HIS A 277 11.21 15.09 22.08
C HIS A 277 10.55 16.47 22.19
N PHE A 278 9.35 16.56 22.77
CA PHE A 278 8.67 17.83 23.00
C PHE A 278 8.95 18.45 24.39
N ASN A 279 9.73 17.75 25.23
CA ASN A 279 10.08 18.17 26.60
C ASN A 279 8.85 18.61 27.43
N ASP A 280 7.70 18.00 27.18
CA ASP A 280 6.45 18.27 27.88
C ASP A 280 6.00 17.01 28.62
N VAL A 281 6.05 17.10 29.96
CA VAL A 281 5.69 16.00 30.87
C VAL A 281 4.27 15.48 30.66
N ARG A 282 3.40 16.31 30.09
CA ARG A 282 2.02 15.94 29.75
C ARG A 282 1.94 14.84 28.69
N LEU A 283 2.96 14.75 27.83
CA LEU A 283 2.99 13.84 26.67
C LEU A 283 3.70 12.51 26.93
N HIS A 284 4.28 12.30 28.12
CA HIS A 284 5.19 11.18 28.40
C HIS A 284 4.55 9.79 28.41
N ALA A 285 3.23 9.67 28.45
CA ALA A 285 2.55 8.38 28.61
C ALA A 285 1.38 8.23 27.62
N PRO A 286 1.66 8.03 26.32
CA PRO A 286 0.61 7.74 25.36
C PRO A 286 -0.03 6.37 25.66
N TYR A 287 -1.36 6.35 25.60
CA TYR A 287 -2.17 5.16 25.61
C TYR A 287 -2.59 4.83 24.17
N VAL A 288 -2.41 3.57 23.77
CA VAL A 288 -2.81 3.11 22.43
C VAL A 288 -4.03 2.20 22.53
N GLU A 289 -5.01 2.48 21.69
CA GLU A 289 -6.18 1.66 21.48
C GLU A 289 -6.26 1.24 20.02
N ILE A 290 -6.61 -0.02 19.76
CA ILE A 290 -6.77 -0.57 18.41
C ILE A 290 -8.23 -0.97 18.26
N ARG A 291 -8.92 -0.44 17.24
CA ARG A 291 -10.34 -0.74 16.98
C ARG A 291 -10.56 -1.18 15.54
N LYS A 292 -11.44 -2.16 15.35
CA LYS A 292 -12.00 -2.48 14.03
C LYS A 292 -12.86 -1.30 13.55
N VAL A 293 -12.75 -0.92 12.28
CA VAL A 293 -13.65 0.05 11.67
C VAL A 293 -14.84 -0.69 11.10
N GLU A 294 -15.98 -0.58 11.77
CA GLU A 294 -17.24 -1.12 11.26
C GLU A 294 -17.85 -0.12 10.28
N PHE A 295 -17.76 -0.42 8.98
CA PHE A 295 -18.52 0.30 7.97
C PHE A 295 -20.00 -0.09 8.12
N HIS A 296 -20.75 0.71 8.88
CA HIS A 296 -22.20 0.63 8.83
C HIS A 296 -22.61 1.21 7.48
N ASN A 297 -22.97 0.33 6.53
CA ASN A 297 -23.66 0.71 5.32
C ASN A 297 -24.95 1.46 5.72
N LYS A 298 -24.93 2.79 5.58
CA LYS A 298 -26.11 3.64 5.59
C LYS A 298 -26.50 3.97 4.17
#